data_AF-A0AAN5CYA2-F1
#
_entry.id   AF-A0AAN5CYA2-F1
#
_cell.length_a   1.000
_cell.length_b   1.000
_cell.length_c   1.000
_cell.angle_alpha   90.00
_cell.angle_beta   90.00
_cell.angle_gamma   90.00
#
_symmetry.space_group_name_H-M   'P 1'
#
loop_
_entity.id
_entity.type
_entity.pdbx_description
1 polymer ?
#
loop_
_entity_poly.entity_id
_entity_poly.type
_entity_poly.pdbx_seq_one_letter_code
_entity_poly.pdbx_strand_id
1 'polypeptide(L)'
;MSPFNSEDPKYHSCCCGAHVTTCARVLMVVTLFGFVLTLMQGDLRALFSIPVLCLGFYGVFKESRTPLVVYLAFLIIGTFSFIAQLMVQVLTNPKIKDEEMVIPAALIFTSVFLAFQAFVIKSYWNLADFIKDRDAAQQGIYYEGV
;
A
#
# COMPACT_ATOMS: atom_id res chain seq x y z
N MET A 1 -2.95 -30.14 13.62
CA MET A 1 -2.89 -28.81 12.97
C MET A 1 -3.46 -28.98 11.57
N SER A 2 -4.35 -28.11 11.10
CA SER A 2 -4.80 -28.20 9.70
C SER A 2 -3.64 -27.82 8.77
N PRO A 3 -3.37 -28.56 7.68
CA PRO A 3 -2.32 -28.19 6.73
C PRO A 3 -2.60 -26.80 6.16
N PHE A 4 -1.55 -26.02 5.93
CA PHE A 4 -1.68 -24.72 5.26
C PHE A 4 -2.28 -24.92 3.87
N ASN A 5 -3.37 -24.22 3.60
CA ASN A 5 -4.02 -24.20 2.30
C ASN A 5 -3.82 -22.82 1.66
N SER A 6 -3.02 -22.74 0.60
CA SER A 6 -2.80 -21.49 -0.13
C SER A 6 -4.05 -20.99 -0.83
N GLU A 7 -4.98 -21.89 -1.18
CA GLU A 7 -6.22 -21.58 -1.90
C GLU A 7 -7.40 -21.35 -0.93
N ASP A 8 -7.12 -21.11 0.36
CA ASP A 8 -8.17 -20.77 1.32
C ASP A 8 -8.88 -19.48 0.85
N PRO A 9 -10.22 -19.45 0.78
CA PRO A 9 -10.98 -18.28 0.35
C PRO A 9 -10.59 -16.97 1.03
N LYS A 10 -10.06 -17.01 2.26
CA LYS A 10 -9.55 -15.81 2.96
C LYS A 10 -8.37 -15.13 2.24
N TYR A 11 -7.64 -15.84 1.37
CA TYR A 11 -6.55 -15.32 0.55
C TYR A 11 -6.98 -14.91 -0.87
N HIS A 12 -8.29 -14.79 -1.12
CA HIS A 12 -8.82 -14.29 -2.38
C HIS A 12 -9.53 -12.95 -2.17
N SER A 13 -9.31 -12.02 -3.09
CA SER A 13 -9.90 -10.68 -3.06
C SER A 13 -11.39 -10.71 -3.43
N CYS A 14 -12.17 -9.88 -2.73
CA CYS A 14 -13.63 -9.78 -2.83
C CYS A 14 -14.13 -9.43 -4.25
N CYS A 15 -13.37 -8.64 -5.03
CA CYS A 15 -13.90 -8.07 -6.28
C CYS A 15 -13.71 -8.96 -7.52
N CYS A 16 -12.72 -9.87 -7.52
CA CYS A 16 -12.37 -10.66 -8.72
C CYS A 16 -11.93 -12.10 -8.41
N GLY A 17 -11.97 -12.54 -7.15
CA GLY A 17 -11.40 -13.83 -6.74
C GLY A 17 -9.88 -13.92 -6.92
N ALA A 18 -9.20 -12.80 -7.17
CA ALA A 18 -7.75 -12.77 -7.37
C ALA A 18 -7.02 -13.09 -6.06
N HIS A 19 -6.03 -13.98 -6.12
CA HIS A 19 -5.20 -14.32 -4.97
C HIS A 19 -4.45 -13.08 -4.44
N VAL A 20 -4.22 -13.00 -3.12
CA VAL A 20 -3.59 -11.84 -2.45
C VAL A 20 -2.26 -11.44 -3.08
N THR A 21 -1.45 -12.42 -3.51
CA THR A 21 -0.14 -12.17 -4.14
C THR A 21 -0.29 -11.46 -5.49
N THR A 22 -1.23 -11.89 -6.33
CA THR A 22 -1.52 -11.25 -7.62
C THR A 22 -2.03 -9.83 -7.42
N CYS A 23 -2.98 -9.64 -6.49
CA CYS A 23 -3.52 -8.33 -6.17
C CYS A 23 -2.40 -7.37 -5.72
N ALA A 24 -1.58 -7.79 -4.76
CA ALA A 24 -0.48 -6.98 -4.24
C ALA A 24 0.57 -6.63 -5.32
N ARG A 25 0.92 -7.57 -6.21
CA ARG A 25 1.86 -7.31 -7.31
C ARG A 25 1.33 -6.27 -8.29
N VAL A 26 0.04 -6.37 -8.67
CA VAL A 26 -0.60 -5.37 -9.54
C VAL A 26 -0.61 -3.98 -8.87
N LEU A 27 -1.01 -3.91 -7.61
CA LEU A 27 -1.02 -2.65 -6.85
C LEU A 27 0.38 -2.03 -6.70
N MET A 28 1.42 -2.87 -6.55
CA MET A 28 2.80 -2.41 -6.50
C MET A 28 3.23 -1.80 -7.85
N VAL A 29 2.88 -2.44 -8.97
CA VAL A 29 3.13 -1.89 -10.31
C VAL A 29 2.41 -0.56 -10.53
N VAL A 30 1.15 -0.45 -10.10
CA VAL A 30 0.39 0.83 -10.17
C VAL A 30 1.07 1.92 -9.32
N THR A 31 1.59 1.56 -8.14
CA THR A 31 2.32 2.49 -7.27
C THR A 31 3.63 2.96 -7.92
N LEU A 32 4.40 2.04 -8.53
CA LEU A 32 5.60 2.38 -9.29
C LEU A 32 5.29 3.32 -10.45
N PHE A 33 4.20 3.07 -11.18
CA PHE A 33 3.78 3.94 -12.28
C PHE A 33 3.44 5.35 -11.78
N GLY A 34 2.66 5.46 -10.70
CA GLY A 34 2.36 6.75 -10.07
C GLY A 34 3.63 7.49 -9.62
N PHE A 35 4.60 6.75 -9.07
CA PHE A 35 5.90 7.29 -8.68
C PHE A 35 6.69 7.87 -9.87
N VAL A 36 6.72 7.15 -11.00
CA VAL A 36 7.36 7.62 -12.24
C VAL A 36 6.70 8.91 -12.75
N LEU A 37 5.37 8.99 -12.73
CA LEU A 37 4.65 10.21 -13.12
C LEU A 37 5.04 11.40 -12.24
N THR A 38 5.16 11.21 -10.92
CA THR A 38 5.62 12.25 -9.99
C THR A 38 7.05 12.71 -10.32
N LEU A 39 7.95 11.80 -10.67
CA LEU A 39 9.30 12.16 -11.10
C LEU A 39 9.31 12.94 -12.41
N MET A 40 8.44 12.57 -13.37
CA MET A 40 8.31 13.30 -14.65
C MET A 40 7.79 14.72 -14.46
N GLN A 41 7.05 15.00 -13.39
CA GLN A 41 6.63 16.35 -13.01
C GLN A 41 7.76 17.20 -12.40
N GLY A 42 8.97 16.62 -12.24
CA GLY A 42 10.15 17.31 -11.72
C GLY A 42 10.19 17.43 -10.20
N ASP A 43 9.34 16.72 -9.46
CA ASP A 43 9.38 16.75 -7.99
C ASP A 43 10.52 15.89 -7.44
N LEU A 44 11.68 16.52 -7.23
CA LEU A 44 12.87 15.87 -6.67
C LEU A 44 12.66 15.33 -5.26
N ARG A 45 11.63 15.79 -4.52
CA ARG A 45 11.33 15.25 -3.18
C ARG A 45 10.91 13.79 -3.25
N ALA A 46 10.37 13.35 -4.38
CA ALA A 46 10.02 11.95 -4.61
C ALA A 46 11.26 11.03 -4.50
N LEU A 47 12.48 11.53 -4.75
CA LEU A 47 13.70 10.72 -4.60
C LEU A 47 13.88 10.17 -3.18
N PHE A 48 13.45 10.90 -2.15
CA PHE A 48 13.50 10.42 -0.77
C PHE A 48 12.61 9.20 -0.51
N SER A 49 11.60 8.97 -1.36
CA SER A 49 10.70 7.82 -1.27
C SER A 49 11.27 6.56 -1.92
N ILE A 50 12.40 6.64 -2.64
CA ILE A 50 13.01 5.47 -3.33
C ILE A 50 13.33 4.33 -2.37
N PRO A 51 14.00 4.54 -1.22
CA PRO A 51 14.31 3.43 -0.31
C PRO A 51 13.05 2.74 0.22
N VAL A 52 12.00 3.51 0.51
CA VAL A 52 10.70 2.99 0.95
C VAL A 52 10.06 2.16 -0.16
N LEU A 53 10.09 2.65 -1.41
CA LEU A 53 9.57 1.94 -2.57
C LEU A 53 10.32 0.61 -2.83
N CYS A 54 11.63 0.59 -2.64
CA CYS A 54 12.44 -0.63 -2.73
C CYS A 54 12.05 -1.66 -1.67
N LEU A 55 11.75 -1.25 -0.43
CA LEU A 55 11.23 -2.16 0.61
C LEU A 55 9.89 -2.76 0.21
N GLY A 56 8.97 -1.94 -0.32
CA GLY A 56 7.67 -2.40 -0.81
C GLY A 56 7.83 -3.40 -1.95
N PHE A 57 8.62 -3.05 -2.96
CA PHE A 57 8.90 -3.93 -4.10
C PHE A 57 9.50 -5.27 -3.64
N TYR A 58 10.53 -5.22 -2.80
CA TYR A 58 11.15 -6.43 -2.27
C TYR A 58 10.15 -7.26 -1.45
N GLY A 59 9.40 -6.63 -0.54
CA GLY A 59 8.42 -7.31 0.30
C GLY A 59 7.31 -8.01 -0.51
N VAL A 60 6.82 -7.38 -1.58
CA VAL A 60 5.77 -7.94 -2.44
C VAL A 60 6.30 -9.04 -3.36
N PHE A 61 7.42 -8.83 -4.05
CA PHE A 61 7.92 -9.78 -5.06
C PHE A 61 8.74 -10.93 -4.48
N LYS A 62 9.43 -10.71 -3.36
CA LYS A 62 10.11 -11.77 -2.60
C LYS A 62 9.25 -12.36 -1.49
N GLU A 63 8.00 -11.91 -1.38
CA GLU A 63 7.03 -12.37 -0.38
C GLU A 63 7.65 -12.41 1.02
N SER A 64 8.34 -11.32 1.36
CA SER A 64 9.06 -11.16 2.62
C SER A 64 8.28 -10.22 3.55
N ARG A 65 7.87 -10.75 4.71
CA ARG A 65 6.96 -10.07 5.63
C ARG A 65 7.55 -8.80 6.25
N THR A 66 8.77 -8.86 6.78
CA THR A 66 9.41 -7.73 7.47
C THR A 66 9.50 -6.46 6.60
N PRO A 67 10.10 -6.50 5.39
CA PRO A 67 10.17 -5.32 4.53
C PRO A 67 8.78 -4.84 4.08
N LEU A 68 7.82 -5.75 3.89
CA LEU A 68 6.43 -5.38 3.56
C LEU A 68 5.74 -4.62 4.69
N VAL A 69 5.91 -5.05 5.95
CA VAL A 69 5.34 -4.39 7.12
C VAL A 69 5.99 -3.02 7.36
N VAL A 70 7.32 -2.92 7.20
CA VAL A 70 8.02 -1.63 7.28
C VAL A 70 7.51 -0.68 6.20
N TYR A 71 7.38 -1.15 4.96
CA TYR A 71 6.80 -0.39 3.87
C TYR A 71 5.37 0.08 4.18
N LEU A 72 4.52 -0.79 4.72
CA LEU A 72 3.16 -0.46 5.16
C LEU A 72 3.12 0.67 6.19
N ALA A 73 4.02 0.64 7.18
CA ALA A 73 4.11 1.71 8.18
C ALA A 73 4.46 3.06 7.52
N PHE A 74 5.44 3.07 6.62
CA PHE A 74 5.78 4.28 5.86
C PHE A 74 4.65 4.75 4.94
N LEU A 75 3.90 3.83 4.33
CA LEU A 75 2.76 4.16 3.47
C LEU A 75 1.65 4.88 4.27
N ILE A 76 1.35 4.40 5.48
CA ILE A 76 0.37 5.02 6.38
C ILE A 76 0.86 6.42 6.79
N ILE A 77 2.11 6.53 7.25
CA ILE A 77 2.69 7.83 7.64
C ILE A 77 2.65 8.81 6.47
N GLY A 78 3.10 8.39 5.29
CA GLY A 78 3.12 9.19 4.08
C GLY A 78 1.72 9.65 3.65
N THR A 79 0.70 8.78 3.81
CA THR A 79 -0.71 9.13 3.54
C THR A 79 -1.17 10.27 4.44
N PHE A 80 -0.92 10.19 5.76
CA PHE A 80 -1.27 11.26 6.69
C PHE A 80 -0.49 12.55 6.41
N SER A 81 0.82 12.45 6.13
CA SER A 81 1.64 13.61 5.78
C SER A 81 1.14 14.30 4.52
N PHE A 82 0.75 13.55 3.49
CA PHE A 82 0.17 14.10 2.25
C PHE A 82 -1.13 14.85 2.53
N ILE A 83 -2.04 14.27 3.32
CA ILE A 83 -3.31 14.91 3.68
C ILE A 83 -3.04 16.20 4.47
N ALA A 84 -2.13 16.18 5.44
CA ALA A 84 -1.77 17.37 6.21
C ALA A 84 -1.21 18.48 5.29
N GLN A 85 -0.32 18.12 4.35
CA GLN A 85 0.23 19.07 3.39
C GLN A 85 -0.85 19.65 2.47
N LEU A 86 -1.78 18.83 1.99
CA LEU A 86 -2.91 19.27 1.18
C LEU A 86 -3.79 20.27 1.96
N MET A 87 -4.11 19.95 3.21
CA MET A 87 -4.89 20.85 4.07
C MET A 87 -4.18 22.19 4.29
N VAL A 88 -2.87 22.17 4.54
CA VAL A 88 -2.08 23.40 4.67
C VAL A 88 -2.14 24.21 3.37
N GLN A 89 -1.96 23.58 2.20
CA GLN A 89 -2.03 24.28 0.92
C GLN A 89 -3.39 24.93 0.66
N VAL A 90 -4.49 24.21 0.94
CA VAL A 90 -5.85 24.75 0.79
C VAL A 90 -6.11 25.91 1.76
N LEU A 91 -5.65 25.82 3.01
CA LEU A 91 -5.91 26.84 4.04
C LEU A 91 -5.02 28.09 3.92
N THR A 92 -3.82 27.96 3.35
CA THR A 92 -2.83 29.05 3.30
C THR A 92 -2.77 29.76 1.96
N ASN A 93 -3.23 29.15 0.86
CA ASN A 93 -3.14 29.76 -0.45
C ASN A 93 -4.32 30.72 -0.69
N PRO A 94 -4.09 32.05 -0.75
CA PRO A 94 -5.17 33.03 -0.91
C PRO A 94 -5.92 32.86 -2.24
N LYS A 95 -5.23 32.44 -3.32
CA LYS A 95 -5.85 32.21 -4.63
C LYS A 95 -6.92 31.11 -4.60
N ILE A 96 -6.77 30.15 -3.70
CA ILE A 96 -7.69 29.02 -3.54
C ILE A 96 -8.93 29.42 -2.74
N LYS A 97 -8.81 30.39 -1.83
CA LYS A 97 -9.93 30.82 -0.98
C LYS A 97 -11.02 31.56 -1.75
N ASP A 98 -10.65 32.19 -2.86
CA ASP A 98 -11.57 32.96 -3.69
C ASP A 98 -12.36 32.09 -4.67
N GLU A 99 -12.00 30.80 -4.82
CA GLU A 99 -12.69 29.84 -5.69
C GLU A 99 -13.63 28.94 -4.87
N GLU A 100 -14.95 29.21 -4.93
CA GLU A 100 -15.98 28.50 -4.16
C GLU A 100 -15.97 26.97 -4.35
N MET A 101 -15.50 26.46 -5.50
CA MET A 101 -15.49 25.02 -5.82
C MET A 101 -14.25 24.26 -5.32
N VAL A 102 -13.17 24.93 -4.90
CA VAL A 102 -11.91 24.22 -4.61
C VAL A 102 -12.00 23.40 -3.32
N ILE A 103 -12.66 23.91 -2.28
CA ILE A 103 -12.80 23.19 -1.01
C ILE A 103 -13.63 21.90 -1.19
N PRO A 104 -14.83 21.93 -1.80
CA PRO A 104 -15.58 20.71 -2.10
C PRO A 104 -14.79 19.71 -2.97
N ALA A 105 -14.11 20.18 -4.01
CA ALA A 105 -13.31 19.33 -4.88
C ALA A 105 -12.15 18.65 -4.13
N ALA A 106 -11.44 19.39 -3.26
CA ALA A 106 -10.38 18.84 -2.43
C ALA A 106 -10.89 17.78 -1.45
N LEU A 107 -12.07 17.97 -0.84
CA LEU A 107 -12.69 16.99 0.05
C LEU A 107 -13.08 15.70 -0.69
N ILE A 108 -13.67 15.83 -1.88
CA ILE A 108 -14.02 14.66 -2.72
C ILE A 108 -12.75 13.91 -3.11
N PHE A 109 -11.74 14.62 -3.62
CA PHE A 109 -10.47 14.03 -4.02
C PHE A 109 -9.78 13.32 -2.84
N THR A 110 -9.73 13.95 -1.67
CA THR A 110 -9.13 13.38 -0.46
C THR A 110 -9.87 12.11 -0.02
N SER A 111 -11.20 12.12 -0.11
CA SER A 111 -12.03 10.96 0.28
C SER A 111 -11.80 9.77 -0.65
N VAL A 112 -11.77 10.00 -1.96
CA VAL A 112 -11.47 8.96 -2.97
C VAL A 112 -10.05 8.42 -2.78
N PHE A 113 -9.08 9.31 -2.56
CA PHE A 113 -7.70 8.94 -2.29
C PHE A 113 -7.57 8.07 -1.03
N LEU A 114 -8.23 8.45 0.06
CA LEU A 114 -8.25 7.67 1.30
C LEU A 114 -8.87 6.28 1.11
N ALA A 115 -9.98 6.18 0.39
CA ALA A 115 -10.62 4.91 0.08
C ALA A 115 -9.68 3.99 -0.72
N PHE A 116 -8.99 4.55 -1.73
CA PHE A 116 -8.00 3.83 -2.50
C PHE A 116 -6.80 3.39 -1.63
N GLN A 117 -6.26 4.27 -0.79
CA GLN A 117 -5.16 3.93 0.12
C GLN A 117 -5.55 2.84 1.12
N ALA A 118 -6.76 2.91 1.69
CA ALA A 118 -7.28 1.88 2.58
C ALA A 118 -7.36 0.52 1.88
N PHE A 119 -7.80 0.49 0.62
CA PHE A 119 -7.81 -0.72 -0.19
C PHE A 119 -6.40 -1.29 -0.44
N VAL A 120 -5.43 -0.42 -0.74
CA VAL A 120 -4.03 -0.81 -0.93
C VAL A 120 -3.43 -1.36 0.36
N ILE A 121 -3.59 -0.65 1.48
CA ILE A 121 -3.12 -1.06 2.80
C ILE A 121 -3.70 -2.43 3.18
N LYS A 122 -5.01 -2.61 3.02
CA LYS A 122 -5.68 -3.89 3.30
C LYS A 122 -5.11 -5.03 2.43
N SER A 123 -4.86 -4.77 1.16
CA SER A 123 -4.31 -5.78 0.25
C SER A 123 -2.89 -6.22 0.66
N TYR A 124 -2.02 -5.29 1.03
CA TYR A 124 -0.69 -5.62 1.54
C TYR A 124 -0.71 -6.25 2.93
N TRP A 125 -1.65 -5.86 3.78
CA TRP A 125 -1.84 -6.50 5.09
C TRP A 125 -2.24 -7.96 4.94
N ASN A 126 -3.21 -8.25 4.05
CA ASN A 126 -3.60 -9.62 3.74
C ASN A 126 -2.45 -10.45 3.16
N LEU A 127 -1.58 -9.84 2.34
CA LEU A 127 -0.36 -10.51 1.86
C LEU A 127 0.61 -10.80 3.03
N ALA A 128 0.78 -9.87 3.97
CA ALA A 128 1.64 -10.08 5.13
C ALA A 128 1.13 -11.21 6.04
N ASP A 129 -0.20 -11.31 6.21
CA ASP A 129 -0.84 -12.40 6.96
C ASP A 129 -0.71 -13.74 6.21
N PHE A 130 -0.89 -13.76 4.90
CA PHE A 130 -0.63 -14.95 4.07
C PHE A 130 0.81 -15.46 4.22
N ILE A 131 1.79 -14.57 4.15
CA ILE A 131 3.21 -14.92 4.33
C ILE A 131 3.44 -15.48 5.73
N LYS A 132 2.88 -14.84 6.76
CA LYS A 132 2.98 -15.31 8.15
C LYS A 132 2.43 -16.72 8.32
N ASP A 133 1.22 -16.98 7.79
CA ASP A 133 0.55 -18.27 7.92
C ASP A 133 1.33 -19.37 7.18
N ARG A 134 1.85 -19.06 5.98
CA ARG A 134 2.71 -19.97 5.21
C ARG A 134 3.99 -20.31 5.97
N ASP A 135 4.70 -19.31 6.46
CA ASP A 135 6.00 -19.49 7.11
C ASP A 135 5.82 -20.27 8.44
N ALA A 136 4.74 -20.00 9.19
CA ALA A 136 4.40 -20.74 10.41
C ALA A 136 4.11 -22.22 10.13
N ALA A 137 3.42 -22.54 9.03
CA ALA A 137 3.15 -23.92 8.64
C ALA A 137 4.43 -24.66 8.20
N GLN A 138 5.33 -24.00 7.47
CA GLN A 138 6.61 -24.57 7.08
C GLN A 138 7.50 -24.87 8.30
N GLN A 139 7.50 -23.99 9.31
CA GLN A 139 8.21 -24.23 10.56
C GLN A 139 7.63 -25.44 11.33
N GLY A 140 6.30 -25.57 11.41
CA GLY A 140 5.65 -26.71 12.06
C GLY A 140 6.05 -28.07 11.48
N ILE A 141 6.15 -28.15 10.14
CA ILE A 141 6.60 -29.38 9.44
C ILE A 141 8.05 -29.73 9.77
N TYR A 142 8.92 -28.73 9.95
CA TYR A 142 10.34 -28.95 10.28
C TYR A 142 10.51 -29.55 11.68
N TYR A 143 9.66 -29.21 12.64
CA TYR A 143 9.74 -29.74 14.01
C TYR A 143 9.07 -31.11 14.21
N GLU A 144 8.12 -31.50 13.35
CA GLU A 144 7.49 -32.84 13.40
C GLU A 144 8.29 -33.91 12.63
N GLY A 145 9.29 -33.51 11.84
CA GLY A 145 10.15 -34.40 11.03
C GLY A 145 11.53 -34.73 11.64
N VAL A 146 11.79 -34.31 12.88
CA VAL A 146 13.01 -34.61 13.67
C VAL A 146 12.63 -35.47 14.87
#